data_AF-A0A7K8DSD4-F1
#
_entry.id   AF-A0A7K8DSD4-F1
#
_cell.length_a   1.000
_cell.length_b   1.000
_cell.length_c   1.000
_cell.angle_alpha   90.00
_cell.angle_beta   90.00
_cell.angle_gamma   90.00
#
_symmetry.space_group_name_H-M   'P 1'
#
loop_
_entity.id
_entity.type
_entity.pdbx_description
1 polymer ?
#
loop_
_entity_poly.entity_id
_entity_poly.type
_entity_poly.pdbx_seq_one_letter_code
_entity_poly.pdbx_strand_id
1 'polypeptide(L)'
;WSPREQDVVYRVLVPLNPPPGHAFHLELNSAGQMAARTFCVRVELVCTCKREQLGEKLLCFLHHSQEELRRKQKPSLLETLCTGSYLDVEKTSHWFYQLVRCSWLHLPQSYSWHLVFQPCSRSCQFRLSKGKKSLMVEMLFGVRHGDSDIFVVSRPTEAQKGGSSTFVSSQPAEADSIPSTAWPETYAVAEAKFFRHVARQAPCDSLHLKCLQVFTCILKGTGFS
;
A
#
# COMPACT_ATOMS: atom_id res chain seq x y z
N TRP A 1 0.19 28.70 -12.59
CA TRP A 1 -0.77 27.81 -11.94
C TRP A 1 -0.13 27.29 -10.67
N SER A 2 -0.57 27.76 -9.50
CA SER A 2 -0.15 27.21 -8.21
C SER A 2 -1.20 26.19 -7.76
N PRO A 3 -0.83 24.91 -7.57
CA PRO A 3 -1.73 23.96 -6.91
C PRO A 3 -2.16 24.58 -5.57
N ARG A 4 -3.46 24.61 -5.27
CA ARG A 4 -3.90 25.04 -3.95
C ARG A 4 -3.29 24.07 -2.93
N GLU A 5 -2.95 24.54 -1.73
CA GLU A 5 -2.35 23.69 -0.68
C GLU A 5 -3.20 22.43 -0.34
N GLN A 6 -4.46 22.40 -0.76
CA GLN A 6 -5.37 21.24 -0.64
C GLN A 6 -5.20 20.15 -1.73
N ASP A 7 -4.52 20.42 -2.85
CA ASP A 7 -4.40 19.47 -3.97
C ASP A 7 -3.16 18.57 -3.90
N VAL A 8 -2.26 18.79 -2.94
CA VAL A 8 -1.01 18.02 -2.84
C VAL A 8 -1.22 16.79 -1.96
N VAL A 9 -1.41 15.64 -2.62
CA VAL A 9 -1.45 14.33 -1.98
C VAL A 9 -0.04 13.75 -1.89
N TYR A 10 0.47 13.62 -0.68
CA TYR A 10 1.74 12.97 -0.39
C TYR A 10 1.52 11.46 -0.34
N ARG A 11 1.94 10.78 -1.41
CA ARG A 11 1.88 9.33 -1.49
C ARG A 11 3.13 8.69 -0.90
N VAL A 12 2.93 7.79 0.04
CA VAL A 12 3.99 7.03 0.69
C VAL A 12 3.78 5.55 0.42
N LEU A 13 4.80 4.88 -0.11
CA LEU A 13 4.83 3.43 -0.23
C LEU A 13 5.33 2.82 1.09
N VAL A 14 4.52 1.98 1.69
CA VAL A 14 4.83 1.20 2.90
C VAL A 14 5.20 -0.22 2.46
N PRO A 15 6.50 -0.58 2.42
CA PRO A 15 6.91 -1.91 2.02
C PRO A 15 6.51 -2.94 3.08
N LEU A 16 5.81 -4.00 2.66
CA LEU A 16 5.42 -5.13 3.48
C LEU A 16 6.41 -6.27 3.26
N ASN A 17 7.00 -6.74 4.36
CA ASN A 17 7.83 -7.94 4.38
C ASN A 17 7.12 -9.01 5.22
N PRO A 18 7.26 -10.30 4.88
CA PRO A 18 6.68 -11.36 5.69
C PRO A 18 7.29 -11.37 7.09
N PRO A 19 6.48 -11.44 8.16
CA PRO A 19 7.00 -11.64 9.52
C PRO A 19 7.62 -13.03 9.67
N PRO A 20 8.40 -13.28 10.73
CA PRO A 20 8.95 -14.62 11.01
C PRO A 20 7.87 -15.70 10.97
N GLY A 21 8.22 -16.86 10.40
CA GLY A 21 7.31 -17.98 10.20
C GLY A 21 6.33 -17.84 9.04
N HIS A 22 6.49 -16.81 8.21
CA HIS A 22 5.69 -16.60 7.01
C HIS A 22 6.60 -16.37 5.79
N ALA A 23 6.11 -16.70 4.61
CA ALA A 23 6.69 -16.36 3.33
C ALA A 23 5.61 -15.76 2.41
N PHE A 24 6.01 -14.78 1.59
CA PHE A 24 5.14 -14.19 0.57
C PHE A 24 5.54 -14.71 -0.81
N HIS A 25 4.56 -15.17 -1.56
CA HIS A 25 4.71 -15.64 -2.93
C HIS A 25 3.79 -14.81 -3.83
N LEU A 26 4.33 -14.25 -4.90
CA LEU A 26 3.54 -13.49 -5.87
C LEU A 26 3.03 -14.43 -6.95
N GLU A 27 1.71 -14.48 -7.10
CA GLU A 27 1.03 -15.27 -8.12
C GLU A 27 0.36 -14.31 -9.11
N LEU A 28 0.66 -14.45 -10.40
CA LEU A 28 0.05 -13.61 -11.44
C LEU A 28 -1.42 -14.00 -11.60
N ASN A 29 -2.33 -13.02 -11.51
CA ASN A 29 -3.73 -13.25 -11.81
C ASN A 29 -3.90 -13.36 -13.34
N SER A 30 -4.34 -14.53 -13.81
CA SER A 30 -4.56 -14.81 -15.24
C SER A 30 -5.90 -14.28 -15.76
N ALA A 31 -6.76 -13.75 -14.89
CA ALA A 31 -8.04 -13.17 -15.27
C ALA A 31 -7.87 -11.72 -15.77
N GLY A 32 -7.87 -11.53 -17.10
CA GLY A 32 -8.06 -10.23 -17.74
C GLY A 32 -6.88 -9.76 -18.60
N GLN A 33 -6.96 -10.01 -19.90
CA GLN A 33 -5.98 -9.65 -20.93
C GLN A 33 -5.86 -8.14 -21.24
N MET A 34 -6.37 -7.24 -20.38
CA MET A 34 -6.40 -5.80 -20.71
C MET A 34 -6.20 -4.83 -19.54
N ALA A 35 -6.11 -5.29 -18.30
CA ALA A 35 -5.78 -4.46 -17.14
C ALA A 35 -4.28 -4.55 -16.80
N ALA A 36 -3.73 -3.55 -16.09
CA ALA A 36 -2.37 -3.60 -15.56
C ALA A 36 -2.10 -4.96 -14.87
N ARG A 37 -0.89 -5.52 -15.04
CA ARG A 37 -0.53 -6.83 -14.47
C ARG A 37 -0.89 -6.85 -12.99
N THR A 38 -1.80 -7.74 -12.63
CA THR A 38 -2.34 -7.84 -11.29
C THR A 38 -1.91 -9.15 -10.67
N PHE A 39 -1.48 -9.11 -9.42
CA PHE A 39 -0.99 -10.27 -8.69
C PHE A 39 -1.87 -10.53 -7.47
N CYS A 40 -1.76 -11.74 -6.95
CA CYS A 40 -2.18 -12.10 -5.61
C CYS A 40 -0.94 -12.39 -4.76
N VAL A 41 -0.95 -11.99 -3.50
CA VAL A 41 0.15 -12.29 -2.57
C VAL A 41 -0.25 -13.52 -1.74
N ARG A 42 0.22 -14.70 -2.10
CA ARG A 42 0.00 -15.92 -1.31
C ARG A 42 0.92 -15.91 -0.10
N VAL A 43 0.36 -16.19 1.06
CA VAL A 43 1.05 -16.30 2.34
C VAL A 43 1.15 -17.77 2.71
N GLU A 44 2.38 -18.22 2.95
CA GLU A 44 2.69 -19.58 3.38
C GLU A 44 3.34 -19.58 4.75
N LEU A 45 3.00 -20.55 5.61
CA LEU A 45 3.67 -20.75 6.88
C LEU A 45 4.99 -21.51 6.67
N VAL A 46 6.05 -21.01 7.29
CA VAL A 46 7.38 -21.62 7.22
C VAL A 46 7.83 -22.02 8.63
N CYS A 47 8.47 -23.18 8.73
CA CYS A 47 8.94 -23.69 10.02
C CYS A 47 9.99 -22.76 10.66
N THR A 48 9.77 -22.40 11.93
CA THR A 48 10.69 -21.58 12.73
C THR A 48 11.38 -22.34 13.86
N CYS A 49 11.24 -23.67 13.95
CA CYS A 49 11.76 -24.43 15.09
C CYS A 49 13.27 -24.24 15.35
N LYS A 50 14.08 -24.05 14.30
CA LYS A 50 15.51 -23.73 14.46
C LYS A 50 15.75 -22.41 15.20
N ARG A 51 14.89 -21.41 14.97
CA ARG A 51 14.94 -20.10 15.64
C ARG A 51 14.35 -20.15 17.04
N GLU A 52 13.28 -20.91 17.21
CA GLU A 52 12.67 -21.19 18.52
C GLU A 52 13.69 -21.81 19.49
N GLN A 53 14.46 -22.79 19.02
CA GLN A 53 15.54 -23.42 19.80
C GLN A 53 16.66 -22.45 20.19
N LEU A 54 16.84 -21.36 19.45
CA LEU A 54 17.82 -20.31 19.77
C LEU A 54 17.31 -19.31 20.82
N GLY A 55 16.15 -19.58 21.43
CA GLY A 55 15.57 -18.74 22.48
C GLY A 55 14.74 -17.56 21.96
N GLU A 56 14.42 -17.52 20.66
CA GLU A 56 13.36 -16.62 20.20
C GLU A 56 12.04 -17.05 20.84
N LYS A 57 11.31 -16.12 21.48
CA LYS A 57 10.01 -16.39 22.14
C LYS A 57 8.87 -16.72 21.16
N LEU A 58 9.19 -17.14 19.95
CA LEU A 58 8.24 -17.40 18.87
C LEU A 58 8.05 -18.90 18.72
N LEU A 59 6.88 -19.41 19.10
CA LEU A 59 6.53 -20.82 18.85
C LEU A 59 6.24 -21.02 17.36
N CYS A 60 6.73 -22.12 16.81
CA CYS A 60 6.48 -22.49 15.42
C CYS A 60 4.99 -22.78 15.12
N PHE A 61 4.42 -22.06 14.14
CA PHE A 61 3.02 -22.25 13.71
C PHE A 61 2.72 -23.63 13.12
N LEU A 62 3.74 -24.36 12.63
CA LEU A 62 3.56 -25.66 11.97
C LEU A 62 3.62 -26.86 12.93
N HIS A 63 4.26 -26.71 14.09
CA HIS A 63 4.57 -27.85 14.97
C HIS A 63 3.98 -27.75 16.38
N HIS A 64 3.45 -26.59 16.77
CA HIS A 64 2.69 -26.43 18.01
C HIS A 64 1.20 -26.56 17.75
N SER A 65 0.45 -27.01 18.76
CA SER A 65 -1.01 -27.11 18.67
C SER A 65 -1.67 -25.73 18.60
N GLN A 66 -2.87 -25.67 18.00
CA GLN A 66 -3.60 -24.41 17.87
C GLN A 66 -3.98 -23.83 19.24
N GLU A 67 -4.30 -24.68 20.23
CA GLU A 67 -4.62 -24.25 21.60
C GLU A 67 -3.42 -23.58 22.28
N GLU A 68 -2.23 -24.14 22.12
CA GLU A 68 -1.00 -23.57 22.68
C GLU A 68 -0.66 -22.23 22.04
N LEU A 69 -0.77 -22.14 20.71
CA LEU A 69 -0.53 -20.91 19.97
C LEU A 69 -1.48 -19.80 20.42
N ARG A 70 -2.78 -20.09 20.53
CA ARG A 70 -3.79 -19.12 20.98
C ARG A 70 -3.57 -18.61 22.40
N ARG A 71 -3.01 -19.45 23.29
CA ARG A 71 -2.73 -19.07 24.69
C ARG A 71 -1.44 -18.26 24.84
N LYS A 72 -0.41 -18.56 24.04
CA LYS A 72 0.95 -18.05 24.24
C LYS A 72 1.36 -16.96 23.25
N GLN A 73 0.67 -16.84 22.11
CA GLN A 73 1.04 -15.88 21.06
C GLN A 73 -0.19 -15.22 20.41
N LYS A 74 0.06 -14.11 19.72
CA LYS A 74 -0.97 -13.42 18.93
C LYS A 74 -1.39 -14.26 17.72
N PRO A 75 -2.62 -14.06 17.20
CA PRO A 75 -3.06 -14.67 15.96
C PRO A 75 -2.07 -14.45 14.82
N SER A 76 -1.97 -15.44 13.93
CA SER A 76 -1.04 -15.38 12.78
C SER A 76 -1.44 -14.29 11.78
N LEU A 77 -0.54 -13.98 10.84
CA LEU A 77 -0.87 -13.09 9.73
C LEU A 77 -2.00 -13.69 8.86
N LEU A 78 -2.02 -15.01 8.69
CA LEU A 78 -3.10 -15.72 7.98
C LEU A 78 -4.47 -15.50 8.61
N GLU A 79 -4.54 -15.53 9.94
CA GLU A 79 -5.81 -15.35 10.67
C GLU A 79 -6.28 -13.89 10.70
N THR A 80 -5.37 -12.93 10.53
CA THR A 80 -5.64 -11.50 10.75
C THR A 80 -5.76 -10.69 9.46
N LEU A 81 -4.86 -10.90 8.50
CA LEU A 81 -4.72 -10.06 7.31
C LEU A 81 -5.02 -10.79 6.00
N CYS A 82 -5.25 -12.10 6.03
CA CYS A 82 -5.53 -12.88 4.81
C CYS A 82 -7.01 -13.20 4.63
N THR A 83 -7.41 -13.38 3.36
CA THR A 83 -8.65 -14.03 2.95
C THR A 83 -8.26 -15.35 2.28
N GLY A 84 -8.54 -16.46 2.96
CA GLY A 84 -7.90 -17.74 2.65
C GLY A 84 -6.39 -17.66 2.91
N SER A 85 -5.58 -18.09 1.94
CA SER A 85 -4.12 -17.98 1.98
C SER A 85 -3.57 -16.71 1.33
N TYR A 86 -4.41 -15.74 0.96
CA TYR A 86 -3.98 -14.55 0.22
C TYR A 86 -4.08 -13.29 1.06
N LEU A 87 -3.03 -12.45 1.03
CA LEU A 87 -3.01 -11.18 1.74
C LEU A 87 -4.11 -10.26 1.19
N ASP A 88 -5.01 -9.87 2.08
CA ASP A 88 -6.17 -9.08 1.75
C ASP A 88 -5.86 -7.59 1.95
N VAL A 89 -6.01 -6.81 0.90
CA VAL A 89 -5.72 -5.38 0.86
C VAL A 89 -6.59 -4.61 1.85
N GLU A 90 -7.86 -4.96 1.96
CA GLU A 90 -8.80 -4.22 2.81
C GLU A 90 -8.57 -4.52 4.29
N LYS A 91 -8.32 -5.79 4.64
CA LYS A 91 -7.91 -6.18 6.00
C LYS A 91 -6.57 -5.53 6.38
N THR A 92 -5.61 -5.53 5.46
CA THR A 92 -4.31 -4.87 5.65
C THR A 92 -4.46 -3.37 5.87
N SER A 93 -5.29 -2.71 5.06
CA SER A 93 -5.58 -1.28 5.19
C SER A 93 -6.23 -0.94 6.52
N HIS A 94 -7.26 -1.70 6.91
CA HIS A 94 -7.94 -1.52 8.19
C HIS A 94 -7.00 -1.75 9.37
N TRP A 95 -6.19 -2.82 9.34
CA TRP A 95 -5.19 -3.07 10.37
C TRP A 95 -4.18 -1.93 10.50
N PHE A 96 -3.66 -1.45 9.37
CA PHE A 96 -2.68 -0.36 9.37
C PHE A 96 -3.30 0.98 9.82
N TYR A 97 -4.56 1.24 9.44
CA TYR A 97 -5.33 2.36 9.97
C TYR A 97 -5.36 2.34 11.51
N GLN A 98 -5.64 1.18 12.12
CA GLN A 98 -5.66 1.04 13.57
C GLN A 98 -4.27 1.29 14.17
N LEU A 99 -3.22 0.78 13.52
CA LEU A 99 -1.84 1.00 13.92
C LEU A 99 -1.47 2.49 13.91
N VAL A 100 -1.76 3.21 12.83
CA VAL A 100 -1.50 4.65 12.72
C VAL A 100 -2.28 5.42 13.78
N ARG A 101 -3.56 5.09 13.97
CA ARG A 101 -4.43 5.73 14.95
C ARG A 101 -3.88 5.61 16.37
N CYS A 102 -3.48 4.41 16.78
CA CYS A 102 -2.88 4.17 18.08
C CYS A 102 -1.49 4.82 18.20
N SER A 103 -0.67 4.75 17.16
CA SER A 103 0.70 5.30 17.17
C SER A 103 0.70 6.83 17.19
N TRP A 104 -0.26 7.48 16.52
CA TRP A 104 -0.37 8.93 16.45
C TRP A 104 -0.40 9.58 17.84
N LEU A 105 -1.11 8.96 18.80
CA LEU A 105 -1.23 9.46 20.17
C LEU A 105 0.11 9.51 20.93
N HIS A 106 1.12 8.78 20.46
CA HIS A 106 2.45 8.72 21.08
C HIS A 106 3.45 9.68 20.41
N LEU A 107 3.05 10.37 19.33
CA LEU A 107 3.91 11.29 18.61
C LEU A 107 3.80 12.70 19.20
N PRO A 108 4.92 13.44 19.41
CA PRO A 108 4.88 14.83 19.87
C PRO A 108 4.06 15.76 18.95
N GLN A 109 3.95 15.41 17.67
CA GLN A 109 3.19 16.16 16.68
C GLN A 109 1.68 16.16 16.99
N SER A 110 1.16 15.13 17.68
CA SER A 110 -0.26 15.01 18.04
C SER A 110 -0.78 16.16 18.90
N TYR A 111 0.11 16.83 19.65
CA TYR A 111 -0.27 18.00 20.47
C TYR A 111 -0.50 19.28 19.64
N SER A 112 0.02 19.36 18.42
CA SER A 112 -0.04 20.59 17.62
C SER A 112 -0.58 20.42 16.21
N TRP A 113 -0.81 19.19 15.78
CA TRP A 113 -1.41 18.84 14.50
C TRP A 113 -2.68 18.01 14.74
N HIS A 114 -3.68 18.23 13.90
CA HIS A 114 -4.89 17.42 13.86
C HIS A 114 -4.77 16.37 12.76
N LEU A 115 -5.04 15.12 13.10
CA LEU A 115 -5.10 14.01 12.15
C LEU A 115 -6.57 13.64 11.92
N VAL A 116 -7.02 13.72 10.68
CA VAL A 116 -8.38 13.33 10.27
C VAL A 116 -8.28 12.27 9.17
N PHE A 117 -8.61 11.03 9.52
CA PHE A 117 -8.64 9.94 8.56
C PHE A 117 -9.70 10.17 7.47
N GLN A 118 -9.38 9.73 6.25
CA GLN A 118 -10.27 9.78 5.10
C GLN A 118 -10.76 8.35 4.79
N PRO A 119 -12.01 8.16 4.36
CA PRO A 119 -12.51 6.86 3.95
C PRO A 119 -11.76 6.32 2.72
N CYS A 120 -11.08 5.18 2.86
CA CYS A 120 -10.54 4.42 1.73
C CYS A 120 -10.35 2.96 2.15
N SER A 121 -10.88 2.00 1.38
CA SER A 121 -10.76 0.58 1.74
C SER A 121 -9.39 0.00 1.40
N ARG A 122 -8.73 0.52 0.35
CA ARG A 122 -7.48 -0.07 -0.19
C ARG A 122 -6.20 0.70 0.12
N SER A 123 -6.29 1.79 0.87
CA SER A 123 -5.12 2.55 1.32
C SER A 123 -5.42 3.25 2.64
N CYS A 124 -4.38 3.63 3.39
CA CYS A 124 -4.56 4.43 4.59
C CYS A 124 -4.39 5.92 4.25
N GLN A 125 -5.50 6.64 4.18
CA GLN A 125 -5.53 8.07 3.86
C GLN A 125 -5.88 8.90 5.09
N PHE A 126 -5.17 10.01 5.30
CA PHE A 126 -5.48 10.97 6.35
C PHE A 126 -5.00 12.37 5.99
N ARG A 127 -5.69 13.36 6.56
CA ARG A 127 -5.32 14.77 6.50
C ARG A 127 -4.62 15.16 7.79
N LEU A 128 -3.46 15.79 7.68
CA LEU A 128 -2.78 16.48 8.77
C LEU A 128 -3.01 17.97 8.65
N SER A 129 -3.45 18.65 9.71
CA SER A 129 -3.63 20.11 9.69
C SER A 129 -3.09 20.81 10.94
N LYS A 130 -2.59 22.02 10.76
CA LYS A 130 -2.13 22.93 11.83
C LYS A 130 -2.39 24.38 11.41
N GLY A 131 -3.42 24.99 12.01
CA GLY A 131 -3.90 26.32 11.59
C GLY A 131 -4.36 26.30 10.13
N LYS A 132 -3.78 27.16 9.29
CA LYS A 132 -4.08 27.22 7.85
C LYS A 132 -3.37 26.15 7.02
N LYS A 133 -2.35 25.48 7.56
CA LYS A 133 -1.58 24.46 6.86
C LYS A 133 -2.35 23.15 6.88
N SER A 134 -2.52 22.51 5.72
CA SER A 134 -3.08 21.16 5.60
C SER A 134 -2.31 20.32 4.61
N LEU A 135 -2.21 19.03 4.89
CA LEU A 135 -1.51 18.04 4.09
C LEU A 135 -2.41 16.81 3.93
N MET A 136 -2.61 16.33 2.70
CA MET A 136 -3.20 15.01 2.49
C MET A 136 -2.07 13.97 2.36
N VAL A 137 -2.14 12.90 3.14
CA VAL A 137 -1.20 11.77 3.06
C VAL A 137 -1.99 10.53 2.66
N GLU A 138 -1.46 9.80 1.68
CA GLU A 138 -1.98 8.51 1.22
C GLU A 138 -0.88 7.47 1.36
N MET A 139 -1.07 6.51 2.26
CA MET A 139 -0.15 5.39 2.46
C MET A 139 -0.64 4.17 1.68
N LEU A 140 0.15 3.75 0.70
CA LEU A 140 -0.07 2.56 -0.12
C LEU A 140 0.82 1.44 0.40
N PHE A 141 0.29 0.24 0.56
CA PHE A 141 1.06 -0.93 0.94
C PHE A 141 1.66 -1.57 -0.30
N GLY A 142 2.88 -2.11 -0.20
CA GLY A 142 3.49 -2.79 -1.33
C GLY A 142 4.35 -3.98 -0.97
N VAL A 143 4.25 -5.06 -1.74
CA VAL A 143 5.13 -6.22 -1.67
C VAL A 143 6.10 -6.15 -2.84
N ARG A 144 7.39 -6.34 -2.58
CA ARG A 144 8.42 -6.28 -3.61
C ARG A 144 8.40 -7.54 -4.46
N HIS A 145 8.58 -7.37 -5.77
CA HIS A 145 8.74 -8.49 -6.69
C HIS A 145 10.20 -8.96 -6.72
N GLY A 146 10.52 -10.00 -5.95
CA GLY A 146 11.88 -10.52 -5.79
C GLY A 146 12.86 -9.44 -5.31
N ASP A 147 14.04 -9.41 -5.91
CA ASP A 147 15.08 -8.42 -5.60
C ASP A 147 15.05 -7.17 -6.50
N SER A 148 13.95 -6.97 -7.24
CA SER A 148 13.78 -5.84 -8.16
C SER A 148 13.24 -4.58 -7.47
N ASP A 149 13.19 -3.47 -8.21
CA ASP A 149 12.51 -2.23 -7.80
C ASP A 149 11.04 -2.15 -8.24
N ILE A 150 10.47 -3.30 -8.59
CA ILE A 150 9.07 -3.47 -8.97
C ILE A 150 8.29 -3.93 -7.74
N PHE A 151 7.10 -3.36 -7.56
CA PHE A 151 6.23 -3.67 -6.43
C PHE A 151 4.83 -4.00 -6.93
N VAL A 152 4.13 -4.84 -6.18
CA VAL A 152 2.67 -4.95 -6.27
C VAL A 152 2.08 -4.14 -5.13
N VAL A 153 1.07 -3.30 -5.40
CA VAL A 153 0.61 -2.28 -4.46
C VAL A 153 -0.89 -2.29 -4.22
N SER A 154 -1.28 -1.91 -3.01
CA SER A 154 -2.68 -1.69 -2.63
C SER A 154 -3.20 -0.39 -3.25
N ARG A 155 -3.54 -0.39 -4.53
CA ARG A 155 -4.04 0.82 -5.20
C ARG A 155 -5.57 0.84 -5.24
N PRO A 156 -6.23 1.94 -4.86
CA PRO A 156 -7.63 2.16 -5.17
C PRO A 156 -7.78 2.43 -6.68
N THR A 157 -8.81 1.86 -7.31
CA THR A 157 -9.19 2.19 -8.70
C THR A 157 -9.68 3.63 -8.76
N GLU A 158 -9.47 4.31 -9.91
CA GLU A 158 -9.94 5.68 -10.16
C GLU A 158 -11.45 5.86 -9.83
N ALA A 159 -12.27 4.80 -9.94
CA ALA A 159 -13.69 4.81 -9.57
C ALA A 159 -13.96 5.14 -8.07
N GLN A 160 -12.99 4.93 -7.17
CA GLN A 160 -13.14 5.26 -5.74
C GLN A 160 -12.62 6.67 -5.37
N LYS A 161 -12.08 7.42 -6.33
CA LYS A 161 -11.67 8.83 -6.13
C LYS A 161 -12.79 9.84 -6.38
N GLY A 162 -13.97 9.37 -6.79
CA GLY A 162 -15.13 10.22 -7.05
C GLY A 162 -15.70 10.80 -5.76
N GLY A 163 -15.32 12.03 -5.45
CA GLY A 163 -16.16 12.89 -4.61
C GLY A 163 -17.55 13.03 -5.23
N SER A 164 -18.56 13.03 -4.37
CA SER A 164 -19.96 13.40 -4.62
C SER A 164 -20.21 14.13 -5.96
N SER A 165 -20.51 13.37 -7.01
CA SER A 165 -21.30 13.86 -8.13
C SER A 165 -22.41 12.85 -8.36
N THR A 166 -23.58 13.19 -7.82
CA THR A 166 -24.82 12.45 -7.94
C THR A 166 -25.23 12.35 -9.41
N PHE A 167 -24.89 11.26 -10.06
CA PHE A 167 -25.64 10.76 -11.21
C PHE A 167 -25.92 9.28 -10.95
N VAL A 168 -27.09 9.02 -10.38
CA VAL A 168 -27.64 7.67 -10.24
C VAL A 168 -28.05 7.23 -11.64
N SER A 169 -27.21 6.46 -12.31
CA SER A 169 -27.63 5.67 -13.47
C SER A 169 -28.17 4.35 -12.96
N SER A 170 -29.47 4.14 -13.12
CA SER A 170 -30.19 2.92 -12.78
C SER A 170 -29.94 1.85 -13.84
N GLN A 171 -28.79 1.21 -13.78
CA GLN A 171 -28.56 -0.13 -14.32
C GLN A 171 -27.76 -0.92 -13.28
N PRO A 172 -28.05 -2.20 -13.03
CA PRO A 172 -27.13 -3.05 -12.30
C PRO A 172 -25.96 -3.36 -13.24
N ALA A 173 -25.01 -2.43 -13.33
CA ALA A 173 -23.66 -2.81 -13.72
C ALA A 173 -23.21 -3.77 -12.62
N GLU A 174 -23.06 -5.04 -12.94
CA GLU A 174 -22.28 -5.96 -12.11
C GLU A 174 -20.90 -5.31 -11.98
N ALA A 175 -20.71 -4.57 -10.89
CA ALA A 175 -19.50 -3.82 -10.67
C ALA A 175 -18.39 -4.87 -10.57
N ASP A 176 -17.49 -4.88 -11.55
CA ASP A 176 -16.20 -5.56 -11.54
C ASP A 176 -15.40 -5.07 -10.34
N SER A 177 -15.81 -5.53 -9.15
CA SER A 177 -15.19 -5.19 -7.89
C SER A 177 -13.86 -5.91 -7.89
N ILE A 178 -12.78 -5.14 -8.02
CA ILE A 178 -11.43 -5.67 -7.94
C ILE A 178 -11.33 -6.48 -6.64
N PRO A 179 -10.96 -7.78 -6.71
CA PRO A 179 -10.90 -8.61 -5.52
C PRO A 179 -10.08 -7.95 -4.41
N SER A 180 -10.50 -8.12 -3.16
CA SER A 180 -9.74 -7.60 -2.01
C SER A 180 -8.32 -8.17 -1.95
N THR A 181 -8.07 -9.31 -2.59
CA THR A 181 -6.77 -9.98 -2.70
C THR A 181 -5.94 -9.57 -3.92
N ALA A 182 -6.42 -8.63 -4.75
CA ALA A 182 -5.72 -8.19 -5.95
C ALA A 182 -4.73 -7.03 -5.68
N TRP A 183 -3.49 -7.20 -6.14
CA TRP A 183 -2.38 -6.28 -5.97
C TRP A 183 -1.83 -5.90 -7.36
N PRO A 184 -2.23 -4.76 -7.95
CA PRO A 184 -1.67 -4.30 -9.21
C PRO A 184 -0.18 -3.98 -9.11
N GLU A 185 0.56 -4.31 -10.16
CA GLU A 185 1.99 -4.01 -10.30
C GLU A 185 2.23 -2.51 -10.50
N THR A 186 3.37 -2.01 -10.01
CA THR A 186 3.84 -0.65 -10.21
C THR A 186 5.35 -0.59 -10.38
N TYR A 187 5.75 0.33 -11.26
CA TYR A 187 7.15 0.61 -11.60
C TYR A 187 7.65 1.93 -10.97
N ALA A 188 6.80 2.61 -10.18
CA ALA A 188 7.08 3.97 -9.70
C ALA A 188 8.40 4.10 -8.93
N VAL A 189 8.81 3.06 -8.19
CA VAL A 189 10.10 3.04 -7.46
C VAL A 189 11.28 2.90 -8.43
N ALA A 190 11.19 1.97 -9.39
CA ALA A 190 12.18 1.79 -10.44
C ALA A 190 12.34 3.06 -11.30
N GLU A 191 11.23 3.64 -11.74
CA GLU A 191 11.18 4.90 -12.48
C GLU A 191 11.83 6.05 -11.69
N ALA A 192 11.46 6.22 -10.42
CA ALA A 192 12.04 7.26 -9.57
C ALA A 192 13.56 7.09 -9.38
N LYS A 193 14.04 5.86 -9.25
CA LYS A 193 15.48 5.56 -9.17
C LYS A 193 16.18 5.81 -10.50
N PHE A 194 15.58 5.41 -11.62
CA PHE A 194 16.09 5.67 -12.96
C PHE A 194 16.22 7.17 -13.21
N PHE A 195 15.16 7.94 -12.97
CA PHE A 195 15.20 9.40 -13.15
C PHE A 195 16.20 10.08 -12.24
N ARG A 196 16.35 9.61 -11.00
CA ARG A 196 17.39 10.11 -10.09
C ARG A 196 18.80 9.79 -10.58
N HIS A 197 19.01 8.64 -11.20
CA HIS A 197 20.28 8.27 -11.80
C HIS A 197 20.61 9.18 -12.99
N VAL A 198 19.67 9.33 -13.93
CA VAL A 198 19.81 10.23 -15.10
C VAL A 198 20.08 11.66 -14.66
N ALA A 199 19.35 12.16 -13.66
CA ALA A 199 19.51 13.49 -13.09
C ALA A 199 20.95 13.78 -12.63
N ARG A 200 21.60 12.80 -12.00
CA ARG A 200 22.96 12.94 -11.46
C ARG A 200 24.03 12.94 -12.55
N GLN A 201 23.74 12.37 -13.70
CA GLN A 201 24.67 12.29 -14.84
C GLN A 201 24.46 13.45 -15.83
N ALA A 202 23.33 14.15 -15.73
CA ALA A 202 23.03 15.25 -16.63
C ALA A 202 23.95 16.46 -16.35
N PRO A 203 24.41 17.18 -17.38
CA PRO A 203 25.19 18.41 -17.20
C PRO A 203 24.45 19.43 -16.32
N CYS A 204 25.20 20.25 -15.58
CA CYS A 204 24.68 21.16 -14.56
C CYS A 204 23.63 22.17 -15.07
N ASP A 205 23.61 22.46 -16.38
CA ASP A 205 22.65 23.39 -17.02
C ASP A 205 21.58 22.69 -17.88
N SER A 206 21.47 21.37 -17.78
CA SER A 206 20.52 20.63 -18.61
C SER A 206 19.07 20.84 -18.14
N LEU A 207 18.20 21.15 -19.10
CA LEU A 207 16.76 21.31 -18.84
C LEU A 207 16.05 19.97 -18.59
N HIS A 208 16.74 18.83 -18.69
CA HIS A 208 16.14 17.50 -18.62
C HIS A 208 15.33 17.27 -17.34
N LEU A 209 15.83 17.73 -16.19
CA LEU A 209 15.09 17.62 -14.93
C LEU A 209 13.82 18.48 -14.91
N LYS A 210 13.88 19.68 -15.50
CA LYS A 210 12.73 20.58 -15.62
C LYS A 210 11.72 20.03 -16.64
N CYS A 211 12.17 19.51 -17.78
CA CYS A 211 11.33 18.84 -18.76
C CYS A 211 10.64 17.61 -18.16
N LEU A 212 11.37 16.79 -17.40
CA LEU A 212 10.80 15.64 -16.71
C LEU A 212 9.71 16.05 -15.71
N GLN A 213 9.98 17.07 -14.89
CA GLN A 213 8.99 17.62 -13.96
C GLN A 213 7.73 18.11 -14.71
N VAL A 214 7.91 18.84 -15.82
CA VAL A 214 6.79 19.27 -16.68
C VAL A 214 6.02 18.08 -17.24
N PHE A 215 6.67 17.06 -17.77
CA PHE A 215 5.99 15.85 -18.29
C PHE A 215 5.23 15.10 -17.20
N THR A 216 5.79 14.99 -15.98
CA THR A 216 5.06 14.38 -14.86
C THR A 216 3.82 15.17 -14.44
N CYS A 217 3.82 16.49 -14.62
CA CYS A 217 2.65 17.34 -14.38
C CYS A 217 1.61 17.23 -15.50
N ILE A 218 2.04 17.12 -16.77
CA ILE A 218 1.14 16.95 -17.93
C ILE A 218 0.44 15.58 -17.85
N LEU A 219 1.17 14.50 -17.55
CA LEU A 219 0.60 13.15 -17.40
C LEU A 219 -0.39 13.02 -16.22
N LYS A 220 -0.26 13.86 -15.18
CA LYS A 220 -1.27 13.95 -14.10
C LYS A 220 -2.53 14.72 -14.52
N GLY A 221 -2.45 15.56 -15.55
CA GLY A 221 -3.58 16.33 -16.09
C GLY A 221 -4.31 15.63 -17.23
N THR A 222 -3.66 14.68 -17.91
CA THR A 222 -4.26 13.83 -18.94
C THR A 222 -4.58 12.47 -18.33
N GLY A 223 -5.71 12.38 -17.62
CA GLY A 223 -6.36 11.09 -17.39
C GLY A 223 -6.72 10.53 -18.76
N PHE A 224 -5.88 9.65 -19.30
CA PHE A 224 -6.26 8.84 -20.45
C PHE A 224 -7.19 7.75 -19.96
N SER A 225 -8.34 7.68 -20.64
CA SER A 225 -9.55 6.89 -20.37
C SER A 225 -9.32 5.42 -20.05
#